data_AF-A0A9W6MV63-F1
#
_entry.id   AF-A0A9W6MV63-F1
#
_cell.length_a   1.000
_cell.length_b   1.000
_cell.length_c   1.000
_cell.angle_alpha   90.00
_cell.angle_beta   90.00
_cell.angle_gamma   90.00
#
_symmetry.space_group_name_H-M   'P 1'
#
loop_
_entity.id
_entity.type
_entity.pdbx_description
1 polymer ?
#
loop_
_entity_poly.entity_id
_entity_poly.type
_entity_poly.pdbx_seq_one_letter_code
_entity_poly.pdbx_strand_id
1 'polypeptide(L)'
;MIAASYVAWGLLMTRSKTVRLEDSGFSLSYMMAWGWGMDERLSLTRRWFDFSGPSSEWLSLWKKPYNSGVAIYRSKENGEYYFGAIYRLFTLDTKSGELRSSCDSEGAPRRSELGERLAKAERVDADRIDPASEHLFRYVERDQSHGEIPASPPDSKYYVDLRYLGRFGLVRSGGRGNEIRFVPPEQASEPRLALETSCG
;
A
#
# COMPACT_ATOMS: atom_id res chain seq x y z
N MET A 1 -22.81 -21.58 -17.77
CA MET A 1 -22.69 -20.22 -18.35
C MET A 1 -22.56 -19.11 -17.31
N ILE A 2 -23.32 -19.11 -16.21
CA ILE A 2 -23.29 -18.03 -15.18
C ILE A 2 -21.89 -17.86 -14.53
N ALA A 3 -21.19 -18.95 -14.22
CA ALA A 3 -19.85 -18.89 -13.61
C ALA A 3 -18.79 -18.29 -14.56
N ALA A 4 -18.84 -18.61 -15.86
CA ALA A 4 -17.92 -18.05 -16.85
C ALA A 4 -18.16 -16.54 -17.05
N SER A 5 -19.43 -16.11 -17.04
CA SER A 5 -19.80 -14.69 -17.08
C SER A 5 -19.32 -13.93 -15.84
N TYR A 6 -19.41 -14.52 -14.65
CA TYR A 6 -18.90 -13.93 -13.40
C TYR A 6 -17.37 -13.84 -13.36
N VAL A 7 -16.66 -14.86 -13.85
CA VAL A 7 -15.19 -14.85 -13.94
C VAL A 7 -14.72 -13.82 -14.97
N ALA A 8 -15.38 -13.75 -16.14
CA ALA A 8 -15.08 -12.73 -17.15
C ALA A 8 -15.38 -11.30 -16.67
N TRP A 9 -16.49 -11.11 -15.93
CA TRP A 9 -16.82 -9.84 -15.29
C TRP A 9 -15.79 -9.44 -14.23
N GLY A 10 -15.39 -10.39 -13.37
CA GLY A 10 -14.33 -10.20 -12.38
C GLY A 10 -13.03 -9.72 -13.03
N LEU A 11 -12.57 -10.41 -14.08
CA LEU A 11 -11.36 -10.04 -14.82
C LEU A 11 -11.47 -8.66 -15.50
N LEU A 12 -12.63 -8.32 -16.07
CA LEU A 12 -12.87 -7.01 -16.68
C LEU A 12 -12.88 -5.86 -15.66
N MET A 13 -13.27 -6.15 -14.42
CA MET A 13 -13.35 -5.18 -13.32
C MET A 13 -12.11 -5.18 -12.42
N THR A 14 -11.23 -6.18 -12.54
CA THR A 14 -9.94 -6.20 -11.85
C THR A 14 -8.92 -5.33 -12.57
N ARG A 15 -8.23 -4.51 -11.81
CA ARG A 15 -7.09 -3.71 -12.24
C ARG A 15 -5.90 -4.09 -11.38
N SER A 16 -4.72 -4.06 -11.95
CA SER A 16 -3.50 -4.35 -11.22
C SER A 16 -2.39 -3.41 -11.64
N LYS A 17 -1.48 -3.13 -10.71
CA LYS A 17 -0.21 -2.48 -10.99
C LYS A 17 0.87 -3.21 -10.22
N THR A 18 1.99 -3.45 -10.90
CA THR A 18 3.14 -4.16 -10.35
C THR A 18 4.34 -3.23 -10.31
N VAL A 19 5.12 -3.33 -9.22
CA VAL A 19 6.44 -2.72 -9.08
C VAL A 19 7.45 -3.79 -8.68
N ARG A 20 8.70 -3.61 -9.09
CA ARG A 20 9.81 -4.49 -8.71
C ARG A 20 10.39 -4.03 -7.38
N LEU A 21 10.54 -4.94 -6.43
CA LEU A 21 11.21 -4.70 -5.17
C LEU A 21 12.72 -4.93 -5.37
N GLU A 22 13.33 -4.09 -6.22
CA GLU A 22 14.72 -4.12 -6.73
C GLU A 22 15.60 -5.27 -6.18
N ASP A 23 16.24 -5.03 -5.03
CA ASP A 23 17.29 -5.86 -4.44
C ASP A 23 16.81 -7.23 -3.93
N SER A 24 15.50 -7.41 -3.77
CA SER A 24 14.94 -8.62 -3.17
C SER A 24 14.65 -9.72 -4.19
N GLY A 25 14.61 -9.38 -5.49
CA GLY A 25 14.17 -10.32 -6.53
C GLY A 25 12.67 -10.64 -6.48
N PHE A 26 11.87 -9.88 -5.74
CA PHE A 26 10.41 -9.96 -5.73
C PHE A 26 9.78 -8.84 -6.56
N SER A 27 8.58 -9.10 -7.07
CA SER A 27 7.68 -8.10 -7.62
C SER A 27 6.41 -8.06 -6.78
N LEU A 28 5.98 -6.86 -6.42
CA LEU A 28 4.74 -6.63 -5.68
C LEU A 28 3.68 -6.14 -6.65
N SER A 29 2.58 -6.88 -6.72
CA SER A 29 1.40 -6.51 -7.47
C SER A 29 0.29 -6.11 -6.52
N TYR A 30 -0.22 -4.90 -6.70
CA TYR A 30 -1.44 -4.46 -6.04
C TYR A 30 -2.60 -4.55 -7.03
N MET A 31 -3.68 -5.17 -6.60
CA MET A 31 -4.88 -5.43 -7.40
C MET A 31 -6.10 -4.82 -6.73
N MET A 32 -7.02 -4.33 -7.55
CA MET A 32 -8.32 -3.80 -7.13
C MET A 32 -9.39 -4.42 -8.01
N ALA A 33 -10.51 -4.83 -7.44
CA ALA A 33 -11.69 -5.29 -8.17
C ALA A 33 -12.93 -4.53 -7.70
N TRP A 34 -13.83 -4.22 -8.63
CA TRP A 34 -15.11 -3.59 -8.31
C TRP A 34 -16.25 -4.59 -8.29
N GLY A 35 -17.01 -4.57 -7.20
CA GLY A 35 -18.31 -5.23 -7.06
C GLY A 35 -19.35 -4.24 -6.51
N TRP A 36 -20.01 -4.64 -5.42
CA TRP A 36 -20.87 -3.73 -4.65
C TRP A 36 -20.06 -2.69 -3.89
N GLY A 37 -18.88 -3.09 -3.39
CA GLY A 37 -17.80 -2.23 -2.91
C GLY A 37 -16.56 -2.35 -3.78
N MET A 38 -15.41 -2.07 -3.18
CA MET A 38 -14.10 -2.23 -3.80
C MET A 38 -13.32 -3.28 -3.02
N ASP A 39 -12.71 -4.24 -3.69
CA ASP A 39 -11.86 -5.25 -3.07
C ASP A 39 -10.41 -5.05 -3.48
N GLU A 40 -9.47 -5.24 -2.56
CA GLU A 40 -8.05 -5.02 -2.77
C GLU A 40 -7.24 -6.26 -2.44
N ARG A 41 -6.14 -6.49 -3.16
CA ARG A 41 -5.26 -7.63 -2.92
C ARG A 41 -3.82 -7.30 -3.22
N LEU A 42 -2.93 -7.81 -2.39
CA LEU A 42 -1.49 -7.81 -2.63
C LEU A 42 -1.07 -9.20 -3.08
N SER A 43 -0.19 -9.26 -4.08
CA SER A 43 0.41 -10.50 -4.55
C SER A 43 1.90 -10.29 -4.76
N LEU A 44 2.70 -11.22 -4.25
CA LEU A 44 4.14 -11.26 -4.45
C LEU A 44 4.47 -12.34 -5.47
N THR A 45 5.33 -12.02 -6.43
CA THR A 45 5.92 -12.99 -7.35
C THR A 45 7.44 -12.90 -7.28
N ARG A 46 8.13 -14.03 -7.40
CA ARG A 46 9.59 -14.05 -7.54
C ARG A 46 9.97 -13.85 -9.01
N ARG A 47 11.07 -13.14 -9.27
CA ARG A 47 11.60 -12.74 -10.59
C ARG A 47 11.76 -13.87 -11.63
N TRP A 48 11.61 -15.13 -11.24
CA TRP A 48 11.77 -16.32 -12.10
C TRP A 48 10.56 -17.26 -12.10
N PHE A 49 9.51 -16.95 -11.34
CA PHE A 49 8.29 -17.74 -11.27
C PHE A 49 7.11 -16.85 -11.62
N ASP A 50 6.64 -16.95 -12.87
CA ASP A 50 5.70 -15.98 -13.44
C ASP A 50 4.28 -16.04 -12.85
N PHE A 51 3.94 -17.06 -12.05
CA PHE A 51 2.55 -17.21 -11.56
C PHE A 51 2.37 -17.78 -10.14
N SER A 52 3.45 -18.04 -9.39
CA SER A 52 3.34 -18.62 -8.05
C SER A 52 4.09 -17.80 -7.01
N GLY A 53 3.36 -17.20 -6.08
CA GLY A 53 3.90 -16.59 -4.89
C GLY A 53 2.79 -16.22 -3.90
N PRO A 54 3.15 -15.86 -2.66
CA PRO A 54 2.17 -15.59 -1.63
C PRO A 54 1.32 -14.37 -2.01
N SER A 55 0.03 -14.50 -1.78
CA SER A 55 -0.93 -13.43 -2.01
C SER A 55 -1.75 -13.23 -0.76
N SER A 56 -2.07 -11.98 -0.45
CA SER A 56 -3.08 -11.69 0.56
C SER A 56 -4.44 -12.23 0.14
N GLU A 57 -5.32 -12.38 1.13
CA GLU A 57 -6.76 -12.41 0.90
C GLU A 57 -7.21 -11.10 0.23
N TRP A 58 -8.41 -11.14 -0.38
CA TRP A 58 -9.08 -9.93 -0.81
C TRP A 58 -9.61 -9.16 0.41
N LEU A 59 -9.24 -7.90 0.52
CA LEU A 59 -9.69 -6.98 1.56
C LEU A 59 -10.81 -6.09 0.99
N SER A 60 -12.00 -6.19 1.56
CA SER A 60 -13.17 -5.46 1.09
C SER A 60 -13.32 -4.09 1.73
N LEU A 61 -13.38 -3.04 0.90
CA LEU A 61 -13.69 -1.66 1.26
C LEU A 61 -15.13 -1.32 0.84
N TRP A 62 -16.02 -1.29 1.83
CA TRP A 62 -17.48 -1.15 1.61
C TRP A 62 -18.00 0.29 1.66
N LYS A 63 -17.22 1.25 2.17
CA LYS A 63 -17.68 2.64 2.38
C LYS A 63 -16.82 3.64 1.62
N LYS A 64 -17.48 4.70 1.13
CA LYS A 64 -16.81 5.88 0.54
C LYS A 64 -16.25 6.79 1.66
N PRO A 65 -15.17 7.54 1.40
CA PRO A 65 -14.33 7.44 0.21
C PRO A 65 -13.59 6.09 0.16
N TYR A 66 -13.51 5.51 -1.04
CA TYR A 66 -12.77 4.27 -1.27
C TYR A 66 -11.28 4.60 -1.19
N ASN A 67 -10.77 4.75 0.04
CA ASN A 67 -9.39 5.11 0.33
C ASN A 67 -8.49 3.91 0.08
N SER A 68 -8.33 3.61 -1.20
CA SER A 68 -7.54 2.50 -1.68
C SER A 68 -6.07 2.82 -1.60
N GLY A 69 -5.26 1.86 -1.22
CA GLY A 69 -3.84 2.00 -1.40
C GLY A 69 -3.02 1.20 -0.43
N VAL A 70 -1.77 1.05 -0.83
CA VAL A 70 -0.77 0.35 -0.03
C VAL A 70 0.50 1.19 -0.05
N ALA A 71 0.95 1.62 1.12
CA ALA A 71 2.25 2.25 1.29
C ALA A 71 3.33 1.18 1.42
N ILE A 72 4.47 1.39 0.77
CA ILE A 72 5.57 0.42 0.73
C ILE A 72 6.77 0.99 1.45
N TYR A 73 7.36 0.17 2.31
CA TYR A 73 8.56 0.48 3.06
C TYR A 73 9.58 -0.63 2.97
N ARG A 74 10.86 -0.26 3.07
CA ARG A 74 11.98 -1.19 3.21
C ARG A 74 12.73 -0.89 4.49
N SER A 75 13.02 -1.92 5.27
CA SER A 75 13.95 -1.81 6.39
C SER A 75 15.36 -1.46 5.92
N LYS A 76 16.05 -0.60 6.67
CA LYS A 76 17.46 -0.27 6.44
C LYS A 76 18.39 -1.40 6.87
N GLU A 77 17.95 -2.29 7.75
CA GLU A 77 18.86 -3.20 8.49
C GLU A 77 18.64 -4.69 8.20
N ASN A 78 17.39 -5.15 8.09
CA ASN A 78 17.09 -6.58 8.20
C ASN A 78 16.50 -7.23 6.93
N GLY A 79 16.43 -6.48 5.82
CA GLY A 79 15.91 -6.99 4.55
C GLY A 79 14.40 -7.25 4.53
N GLU A 80 13.65 -6.73 5.51
CA GLU A 80 12.20 -6.81 5.52
C GLU A 80 11.55 -5.69 4.71
N TYR A 81 10.38 -5.98 4.15
CA TYR A 81 9.48 -5.01 3.56
C TYR A 81 8.20 -4.93 4.38
N TYR A 82 7.66 -3.73 4.52
CA TYR A 82 6.38 -3.48 5.17
C TYR A 82 5.42 -2.86 4.17
N PHE A 83 4.19 -3.39 4.13
CA PHE A 83 3.12 -2.92 3.27
C PHE A 83 1.93 -2.52 4.13
N GLY A 84 1.70 -1.22 4.25
CA GLY A 84 0.59 -0.67 5.03
C GLY A 84 -0.64 -0.47 4.15
N ALA A 85 -1.71 -1.19 4.45
CA ALA A 85 -3.04 -0.97 3.90
C ALA A 85 -3.97 -0.44 5.00
N ILE A 86 -5.12 0.12 4.64
CA ILE A 86 -6.02 0.76 5.61
C ILE A 86 -6.46 -0.15 6.78
N TYR A 87 -6.57 -1.46 6.57
CA TYR A 87 -7.03 -2.42 7.58
C TYR A 87 -6.03 -3.54 7.92
N ARG A 88 -4.89 -3.60 7.23
CA ARG A 88 -3.90 -4.64 7.47
C ARG A 88 -2.49 -4.16 7.18
N LEU A 89 -1.59 -4.52 8.07
CA LEU A 89 -0.15 -4.47 7.86
C LEU A 89 0.30 -5.81 7.29
N PHE A 90 1.13 -5.77 6.26
CA PHE A 90 1.80 -6.96 5.74
C PHE A 90 3.31 -6.81 5.89
N THR A 91 3.99 -7.88 6.27
CA THR A 91 5.44 -7.91 6.42
C THR A 91 6.01 -9.05 5.59
N LEU A 92 6.95 -8.73 4.72
CA LEU A 92 7.70 -9.70 3.92
C LEU A 92 9.13 -9.80 4.45
N ASP A 93 9.51 -11.00 4.88
CA ASP A 93 10.92 -11.34 5.06
C ASP A 93 11.47 -11.86 3.72
N THR A 94 12.45 -11.14 3.16
CA THR A 94 13.01 -11.48 1.84
C THR A 94 13.87 -12.74 1.85
N LYS A 95 14.43 -13.13 3.01
CA LYS A 95 15.28 -14.32 3.14
C LYS A 95 14.43 -15.59 3.09
N SER A 96 13.38 -15.64 3.89
CA SER A 96 12.44 -16.77 3.90
C SER A 96 11.45 -16.70 2.74
N GLY A 97 11.11 -15.50 2.26
CA GLY A 97 10.01 -15.25 1.33
C GLY A 97 8.63 -15.33 2.01
N GLU A 98 8.58 -15.36 3.34
CA GLU A 98 7.35 -15.41 4.10
C GLU A 98 6.64 -14.05 4.08
N LEU A 99 5.36 -14.05 3.72
CA LEU A 99 4.48 -12.89 3.83
C LEU A 99 3.53 -13.10 5.00
N ARG A 100 3.68 -12.27 6.04
CA ARG A 100 2.81 -12.24 7.22
C ARG A 100 1.83 -11.08 7.11
N SER A 101 0.66 -11.23 7.69
CA SER A 101 -0.30 -10.13 7.85
C SER A 101 -0.71 -9.98 9.30
N SER A 102 -0.77 -8.74 9.78
CA SER A 102 -1.25 -8.37 11.10
C SER A 102 -2.34 -7.31 10.96
N CYS A 103 -3.29 -7.30 11.88
CA CYS A 103 -4.13 -6.12 12.13
C CYS A 103 -3.88 -5.51 13.51
N ASP A 104 -2.85 -5.99 14.20
CA ASP A 104 -2.35 -5.45 15.44
C ASP A 104 -1.28 -4.38 15.17
N SER A 105 -1.54 -3.17 15.67
CA SER A 105 -0.62 -2.04 15.62
C SER A 105 0.67 -2.26 16.41
N GLU A 106 0.71 -3.19 17.36
CA GLU A 106 1.94 -3.54 18.09
C GLU A 106 2.98 -4.22 17.20
N GLY A 107 2.55 -4.81 16.07
CA GLY A 107 3.44 -5.36 15.05
C GLY A 107 4.05 -4.32 14.11
N ALA A 108 3.67 -3.04 14.24
CA ALA A 108 4.21 -1.97 13.41
C ALA A 108 5.66 -1.60 13.83
N PRO A 109 6.51 -1.19 12.88
CA PRO A 109 7.85 -0.70 13.19
C PRO A 109 7.84 0.47 14.17
N ARG A 110 8.95 0.62 14.91
CA ARG A 110 9.10 1.71 15.89
C ARG A 110 8.91 3.08 15.22
N ARG A 111 8.13 3.94 15.85
CA ARG A 111 7.85 5.29 15.35
C ARG A 111 9.06 6.20 15.50
N SER A 112 9.17 7.17 14.60
CA SER A 112 10.04 8.34 14.76
C SER A 112 9.47 9.29 15.82
N GLU A 113 10.21 10.31 16.22
CA GLU A 113 9.70 11.35 17.12
C GLU A 113 8.44 12.03 16.56
N LEU A 114 8.42 12.32 15.25
CA LEU A 114 7.25 12.88 14.58
C LEU A 114 6.09 11.88 14.58
N GLY A 115 6.37 10.59 14.31
CA GLY A 115 5.38 9.53 14.36
C GLY A 115 4.74 9.38 15.74
N GLU A 116 5.54 9.39 16.81
CA GLU A 116 5.07 9.34 18.20
C GLU A 116 4.17 10.53 18.56
N ARG A 117 4.53 11.74 18.10
CA ARG A 117 3.71 12.94 18.32
C ARG A 117 2.38 12.84 17.58
N LEU A 118 2.41 12.37 16.34
CA LEU A 118 1.20 12.21 15.51
C LEU A 118 0.27 11.11 16.03
N ALA A 119 0.81 9.99 16.53
CA ALA A 119 0.02 8.88 17.07
C ALA A 119 -0.79 9.27 18.32
N LYS A 120 -0.37 10.33 19.03
CA LYS A 120 -1.04 10.85 20.22
C LYS A 120 -1.91 12.08 19.95
N ALA A 121 -1.82 12.65 18.75
CA ALA A 121 -2.54 13.86 18.39
C ALA A 121 -3.96 13.55 17.93
N GLU A 122 -4.91 14.40 18.31
CA GLU A 122 -6.22 14.39 17.67
C GLU A 122 -6.09 14.80 16.20
N ARG A 123 -7.06 14.40 15.36
CA ARG A 123 -7.00 14.60 13.91
C ARG A 123 -6.77 16.06 13.49
N VAL A 124 -7.42 17.02 14.15
CA VAL A 124 -7.29 18.46 13.86
C VAL A 124 -5.87 18.95 14.16
N ASP A 125 -5.25 18.44 15.21
CA ASP A 125 -3.89 18.81 15.57
C ASP A 125 -2.86 18.08 14.71
N ALA A 126 -3.14 16.85 14.27
CA ALA A 126 -2.31 16.15 13.30
C ALA A 126 -2.16 16.94 11.99
N ASP A 127 -3.23 17.59 11.52
CA ASP A 127 -3.19 18.46 10.33
C ASP A 127 -2.35 19.73 10.53
N ARG A 128 -2.21 20.20 11.77
CA ARG A 128 -1.33 21.33 12.11
C ARG A 128 0.14 20.89 12.26
N ILE A 129 0.36 19.71 12.81
CA ILE A 129 1.70 19.14 13.03
C ILE A 129 2.34 18.77 11.69
N ASP A 130 1.57 18.19 10.76
CA ASP A 130 2.06 17.79 9.45
C ASP A 130 1.03 18.03 8.33
N PRO A 131 0.90 19.29 7.87
CA PRO A 131 -0.14 19.69 6.92
C PRO A 131 0.02 19.10 5.52
N ALA A 132 1.22 18.65 5.17
CA ALA A 132 1.57 18.20 3.82
C ALA A 132 1.32 16.70 3.57
N SER A 133 1.10 15.93 4.62
CA SER A 133 0.80 14.52 4.56
C SER A 133 -0.61 14.28 5.09
N GLU A 134 -1.26 13.15 4.79
CA GLU A 134 -2.61 12.86 5.29
C GLU A 134 -2.68 11.46 5.89
N HIS A 135 -3.58 11.26 6.85
CA HIS A 135 -3.78 9.97 7.55
C HIS A 135 -4.35 8.86 6.64
N LEU A 136 -5.02 9.21 5.53
CA LEU A 136 -5.69 8.24 4.66
C LEU A 136 -5.06 8.26 3.27
N PHE A 137 -5.09 7.10 2.60
CA PHE A 137 -4.71 7.00 1.20
C PHE A 137 -5.66 7.85 0.35
N ARG A 138 -5.18 9.03 -0.08
CA ARG A 138 -5.86 9.81 -1.11
C ARG A 138 -5.75 9.13 -2.47
N TYR A 139 -6.71 9.46 -3.32
CA TYR A 139 -6.59 9.21 -4.75
C TYR A 139 -5.23 9.70 -5.27
N VAL A 140 -4.70 8.97 -6.25
CA VAL A 140 -3.59 9.44 -7.06
C VAL A 140 -4.15 10.49 -8.02
N GLU A 141 -3.58 11.68 -8.00
CA GLU A 141 -3.99 12.72 -8.94
C GLU A 141 -3.52 12.38 -10.36
N ARG A 142 -4.23 12.86 -11.38
CA ARG A 142 -3.99 12.42 -12.78
C ARG A 142 -2.63 12.85 -13.32
N ASP A 143 -2.08 13.91 -12.77
CA ASP A 143 -0.76 14.49 -13.05
C ASP A 143 0.38 13.78 -12.29
N GLN A 144 0.07 13.00 -11.25
CA GLN A 144 1.03 12.10 -10.61
C GLN A 144 1.28 10.91 -11.54
N SER A 145 2.54 10.74 -11.94
CA SER A 145 2.97 9.79 -12.97
C SER A 145 3.02 8.33 -12.48
N HIS A 146 3.14 7.40 -13.44
CA HIS A 146 3.44 5.99 -13.20
C HIS A 146 4.94 5.82 -12.96
N GLY A 147 5.34 5.54 -11.72
CA GLY A 147 6.76 5.34 -11.37
C GLY A 147 7.16 3.89 -11.14
N GLU A 148 8.47 3.69 -11.11
CA GLU A 148 9.12 2.57 -10.41
C GLU A 148 9.54 3.05 -9.01
N ILE A 149 10.02 2.13 -8.17
CA ILE A 149 10.64 2.50 -6.90
C ILE A 149 11.91 3.28 -7.22
N PRO A 150 12.17 4.44 -6.59
CA PRO A 150 13.40 5.19 -6.85
C PRO A 150 14.62 4.43 -6.35
N ALA A 151 15.75 4.55 -7.07
CA ALA A 151 17.01 3.92 -6.69
C ALA A 151 17.57 4.41 -5.34
N SER A 152 17.12 5.59 -4.87
CA SER A 152 17.53 6.15 -3.57
C SER A 152 16.29 6.67 -2.83
N PRO A 153 15.47 5.77 -2.28
CA PRO A 153 14.26 6.16 -1.58
C PRO A 153 14.62 6.95 -0.31
N PRO A 154 13.84 7.99 0.04
CA PRO A 154 14.06 8.76 1.25
C PRO A 154 13.77 7.93 2.51
N ASP A 155 14.31 8.40 3.63
CA ASP A 155 13.96 7.88 4.95
C ASP A 155 12.48 8.14 5.26
N SER A 156 11.82 7.21 5.96
CA SER A 156 10.46 7.43 6.44
C SER A 156 10.43 8.58 7.44
N LYS A 157 9.42 9.43 7.32
CA LYS A 157 9.14 10.51 8.27
C LYS A 157 8.59 9.98 9.59
N TYR A 158 7.81 8.90 9.56
CA TYR A 158 7.01 8.43 10.71
C TYR A 158 7.58 7.20 11.41
N TYR A 159 8.48 6.47 10.75
CA TYR A 159 9.06 5.23 11.28
C TYR A 159 10.58 5.29 11.24
N VAL A 160 11.21 4.89 12.33
CA VAL A 160 12.67 4.77 12.38
C VAL A 160 13.13 3.60 11.53
N ASP A 161 14.37 3.67 11.05
CA ASP A 161 15.06 2.55 10.41
C ASP A 161 14.36 2.00 9.14
N LEU A 162 13.40 2.76 8.58
CA LEU A 162 12.73 2.47 7.32
C LEU A 162 13.04 3.52 6.25
N ARG A 163 12.97 3.08 5.00
CA ARG A 163 12.87 3.95 3.82
C ARG A 163 11.47 3.85 3.22
N TYR A 164 10.89 4.98 2.87
CA TYR A 164 9.60 5.03 2.18
C TYR A 164 9.82 4.87 0.68
N LEU A 165 9.23 3.83 0.08
CA LEU A 165 9.45 3.50 -1.33
C LEU A 165 8.41 4.13 -2.26
N GLY A 166 7.25 4.52 -1.72
CA GLY A 166 6.11 5.02 -2.48
C GLY A 166 4.83 4.31 -2.08
N ARG A 167 3.76 4.52 -2.85
CA ARG A 167 2.46 3.90 -2.59
C ARG A 167 1.72 3.52 -3.85
N PHE A 168 0.89 2.50 -3.76
CA PHE A 168 -0.21 2.28 -4.69
C PHE A 168 -1.42 3.13 -4.32
N GLY A 169 -2.22 3.49 -5.31
CA GLY A 169 -3.53 4.08 -5.10
C GLY A 169 -4.36 4.15 -6.38
N LEU A 170 -5.66 4.28 -6.19
CA LEU A 170 -6.64 4.51 -7.25
C LEU A 170 -6.52 5.95 -7.79
N VAL A 171 -6.53 6.09 -9.11
CA VAL A 171 -6.47 7.40 -9.77
C VAL A 171 -7.80 8.12 -9.64
N ARG A 172 -7.76 9.42 -9.32
CA ARG A 172 -8.96 10.26 -9.21
C ARG A 172 -9.72 10.29 -10.53
N SER A 173 -11.03 10.05 -10.45
CA SER A 173 -11.95 10.13 -11.58
C SER A 173 -13.29 10.73 -11.16
N GLY A 174 -14.12 11.14 -12.12
CA GLY A 174 -15.48 11.61 -11.85
C GLY A 174 -16.45 10.51 -11.37
N GLY A 175 -16.00 9.25 -11.30
CA GLY A 175 -16.78 8.10 -10.85
C GLY A 175 -16.02 7.24 -9.85
N ARG A 176 -16.26 5.92 -9.87
CA ARG A 176 -15.57 4.98 -8.98
C ARG A 176 -14.05 4.92 -9.21
N GLY A 177 -13.56 5.26 -10.40
CA GLY A 177 -12.16 5.09 -10.80
C GLY A 177 -11.88 3.66 -11.28
N ASN A 178 -10.97 3.50 -12.23
CA ASN A 178 -10.69 2.20 -12.86
C ASN A 178 -9.19 2.03 -13.18
N GLU A 179 -8.34 2.81 -12.55
CA GLU A 179 -6.91 2.84 -12.81
C GLU A 179 -6.16 2.88 -11.48
N ILE A 180 -5.12 2.07 -11.39
CA ILE A 180 -4.23 2.00 -10.23
C ILE A 180 -2.87 2.52 -10.69
N ARG A 181 -2.28 3.38 -9.88
CA ARG A 181 -0.90 3.85 -10.07
C ARG A 181 -0.04 3.54 -8.87
N PHE A 182 1.25 3.40 -9.14
CA PHE A 182 2.28 3.51 -8.13
C PHE A 182 2.84 4.93 -8.20
N VAL A 183 2.85 5.62 -7.07
CA VAL A 183 3.37 6.98 -6.91
C VAL A 183 4.62 6.92 -6.06
N PRO A 184 5.78 7.33 -6.59
CA PRO A 184 7.01 7.34 -5.84
C PRO A 184 7.09 8.59 -4.94
N PRO A 185 7.99 8.61 -3.93
CA PRO A 185 8.07 9.64 -2.90
C PRO A 185 8.33 11.06 -3.43
N GLU A 186 8.90 11.21 -4.63
CA GLU A 186 9.19 12.51 -5.25
C GLU A 186 7.91 13.24 -5.71
N GLN A 187 6.79 12.53 -5.84
CA GLN A 187 5.54 13.06 -6.39
C GLN A 187 4.39 13.13 -5.39
N ALA A 188 4.53 12.43 -4.26
CA ALA A 188 3.57 12.49 -3.18
C ALA A 188 4.25 12.29 -1.83
N SER A 189 3.82 13.06 -0.84
CA SER A 189 4.20 12.86 0.55
C SER A 189 3.84 11.45 1.03
N GLU A 190 4.68 10.92 1.89
CA GLU A 190 4.38 9.71 2.67
C GLU A 190 3.05 9.89 3.43
N PRO A 191 2.10 8.93 3.34
CA PRO A 191 0.87 8.98 4.14
C PRO A 191 1.20 8.88 5.63
N ARG A 192 0.53 9.68 6.46
CA ARG A 192 0.78 9.70 7.91
C ARG A 192 0.45 8.34 8.50
N LEU A 193 1.41 7.78 9.22
CA LEU A 193 1.26 6.55 10.01
C LEU A 193 0.67 5.39 9.18
N ALA A 194 1.12 5.22 7.93
CA ALA A 194 0.54 4.26 7.01
C ALA A 194 0.66 2.77 7.43
N LEU A 195 1.56 2.46 8.36
CA LEU A 195 1.72 1.11 8.93
C LEU A 195 0.90 0.91 10.21
N GLU A 196 0.23 1.96 10.72
CA GLU A 196 -0.71 1.84 11.82
C GLU A 196 -2.07 1.42 11.27
N THR A 197 -2.41 0.16 11.54
CA THR A 197 -3.66 -0.43 11.08
C THR A 197 -4.49 -0.85 12.27
N SER A 198 -5.79 -0.55 12.24
CA SER A 198 -6.77 -1.10 13.17
C SER A 198 -7.65 -2.11 12.44
N CYS A 199 -7.90 -3.26 13.04
CA CYS A 199 -8.98 -4.14 12.58
C CYS A 199 -10.29 -3.33 12.65
N GLY A 200 -11.01 -3.24 11.52
CA GLY A 200 -12.17 -2.36 11.35
C GLY A 200 -13.37 -2.66 12.25
#